data_AF-A0A9W9KBC8-F1
#
_entry.id   AF-A0A9W9KBC8-F1
#
_cell.length_a   1.000
_cell.length_b   1.000
_cell.length_c   1.000
_cell.angle_alpha   90.00
_cell.angle_beta   90.00
_cell.angle_gamma   90.00
#
_symmetry.space_group_name_H-M   'P 1'
#
loop_
_entity.id
_entity.type
_entity.pdbx_description
1 polymer ?
#
loop_
_entity_poly.entity_id
_entity_poly.type
_entity_poly.pdbx_seq_one_letter_code
_entity_poly.pdbx_strand_id
1 'polypeptide(L)'
;MARHPLVRACLLQGIDVPEWLRDDDLYPKEDPVLAPDALLARSASLRSKSLQTLQNPKFRPESQADVLRKLATEAQELDEAFEVWSKSSRDDWKFFVILSERQSDVIFEDHTHNYSTHSHATIWNRYRAARLNFNSICLRVIPNLSSDLSCQDWVDDCSQDGQAILDSQATDICRIVGFFYDLQRTSNGLGGETPRGISLLPPSMPFLGAQRSFILSTEVQPTIGTAPLPFDHAKVTSLIFQSFSVATFSIRLMISSSAAVILGEWGDGRFDRREPSNPTGRANLPAYRGDYE
;
A
#
# COMPACT_ATOMS: atom_id res chain seq x y z
N MET A 1 1.13 -20.76 7.47
CA MET A 1 0.45 -19.50 7.85
C MET A 1 1.32 -18.49 8.61
N ALA A 2 2.49 -18.84 9.15
CA ALA A 2 3.29 -17.90 9.97
C ALA A 2 4.16 -16.88 9.19
N ARG A 3 4.42 -17.09 7.89
CA ARG A 3 5.28 -16.21 7.08
C ARG A 3 4.74 -14.78 6.99
N HIS A 4 3.45 -14.66 6.70
CA HIS A 4 2.84 -13.38 6.40
C HIS A 4 2.93 -12.37 7.57
N PRO A 5 2.54 -12.72 8.82
CA PRO A 5 2.69 -11.81 9.96
C PRO A 5 4.14 -11.38 10.20
N LEU A 6 5.12 -12.25 9.96
CA LEU A 6 6.53 -11.96 10.15
C LEU A 6 7.06 -10.97 9.10
N VAL A 7 6.76 -11.18 7.82
CA VAL A 7 7.14 -10.24 6.74
C VAL A 7 6.52 -8.86 7.00
N ARG A 8 5.25 -8.82 7.43
CA ARG A 8 4.59 -7.58 7.82
C ARG A 8 5.33 -6.90 8.98
N ALA A 9 5.72 -7.65 10.01
CA ALA A 9 6.48 -7.08 11.13
C ALA A 9 7.82 -6.49 10.67
N CYS A 10 8.58 -7.19 9.82
CA CYS A 10 9.81 -6.70 9.21
C CYS A 10 9.57 -5.39 8.45
N LEU A 11 8.54 -5.34 7.60
CA LEU A 11 8.19 -4.14 6.84
C LEU A 11 7.85 -2.96 7.76
N LEU A 12 7.08 -3.17 8.81
CA LEU A 12 6.68 -2.11 9.74
C LEU A 12 7.87 -1.59 10.56
N GLN A 13 8.72 -2.49 11.02
CA GLN A 13 9.88 -2.16 11.85
C GLN A 13 11.07 -1.64 11.02
N GLY A 14 11.02 -1.80 9.69
CA GLY A 14 12.16 -1.44 8.84
C GLY A 14 13.36 -2.36 9.05
N ILE A 15 13.10 -3.61 9.42
CA ILE A 15 14.13 -4.65 9.59
C ILE A 15 14.17 -5.50 8.33
N ASP A 16 15.36 -5.96 7.96
CA ASP A 16 15.50 -6.85 6.80
C ASP A 16 14.81 -8.19 7.07
N VAL A 17 14.22 -8.77 6.03
CA VAL A 17 13.57 -10.08 6.11
C VAL A 17 14.66 -11.13 6.23
N PRO A 18 14.67 -12.06 7.19
CA PRO A 18 15.68 -13.11 7.25
C PRO A 18 15.69 -13.99 5.99
N GLU A 19 16.85 -14.53 5.60
CA GLU A 19 17.02 -15.31 4.36
C GLU A 19 16.01 -16.48 4.23
N TRP A 20 15.87 -17.28 5.29
CA TRP A 20 14.90 -18.39 5.34
C TRP A 20 13.43 -17.96 5.18
N LEU A 21 13.12 -16.67 5.38
CA LEU A 21 11.79 -16.08 5.19
C LEU A 21 11.63 -15.47 3.78
N ARG A 22 12.76 -15.18 3.11
CA ARG A 22 12.80 -14.74 1.71
C ARG A 22 12.63 -15.91 0.76
N ASP A 23 13.23 -17.06 1.06
CA ASP A 23 13.38 -18.20 0.15
C ASP A 23 12.14 -18.45 -0.73
N ASP A 24 12.28 -18.05 -1.99
CA ASP A 24 11.26 -18.24 -3.02
C ASP A 24 11.15 -19.71 -3.45
N ASP A 25 12.14 -20.54 -3.12
CA ASP A 25 12.16 -21.96 -3.46
C ASP A 25 11.15 -22.78 -2.64
N LEU A 26 10.73 -22.26 -1.48
CA LEU A 26 9.75 -22.89 -0.60
C LEU A 26 8.30 -22.56 -0.99
N TYR A 27 8.08 -21.61 -1.91
CA TYR A 27 6.75 -21.14 -2.26
C TYR A 27 6.58 -21.08 -3.78
N PRO A 28 5.60 -21.78 -4.36
CA PRO A 28 5.42 -21.79 -5.81
C PRO A 28 5.17 -20.37 -6.32
N LYS A 29 6.09 -19.88 -7.16
CA LYS A 29 6.06 -18.54 -7.79
C LYS A 29 4.82 -18.32 -8.67
N GLU A 30 4.14 -19.40 -9.03
CA GLU A 30 3.02 -19.42 -9.97
C GLU A 30 1.67 -19.16 -9.30
N ASP A 31 1.58 -19.15 -7.98
CA ASP A 31 0.31 -18.83 -7.30
C ASP A 31 0.11 -17.31 -7.24
N PRO A 32 -0.86 -16.74 -7.99
CA PRO A 32 -1.17 -15.31 -7.95
C PRO A 32 -1.59 -14.83 -6.55
N VAL A 33 -2.01 -15.75 -5.68
CA VAL A 33 -2.33 -15.46 -4.27
C VAL A 33 -1.07 -15.23 -3.43
N LEU A 34 0.02 -15.90 -3.76
CA LEU A 34 1.30 -15.82 -3.03
C LEU A 34 2.26 -14.79 -3.62
N ALA A 35 2.07 -14.39 -4.89
CA ALA A 35 2.87 -13.35 -5.53
C ALA A 35 2.99 -12.04 -4.71
N PRO A 36 1.93 -11.52 -4.06
CA PRO A 36 2.04 -10.35 -3.18
C PRO A 36 3.01 -10.54 -2.02
N ASP A 37 3.10 -11.74 -1.46
CA ASP A 37 3.93 -11.98 -0.27
C ASP A 37 5.42 -11.90 -0.60
N ALA A 38 5.83 -12.40 -1.77
CA ALA A 38 7.20 -12.27 -2.27
C ALA A 38 7.54 -10.79 -2.54
N LEU A 39 6.62 -10.05 -3.18
CA LEU A 39 6.80 -8.61 -3.41
C LEU A 39 6.88 -7.82 -2.09
N LEU A 40 6.07 -8.16 -1.09
CA LEU A 40 6.13 -7.56 0.24
C LEU A 40 7.43 -7.87 0.98
N ALA A 41 7.98 -9.07 0.83
CA ALA A 41 9.28 -9.42 1.39
C ALA A 41 10.40 -8.55 0.79
N ARG A 42 10.42 -8.41 -0.55
CA ARG A 42 11.36 -7.49 -1.23
C ARG A 42 11.16 -6.04 -0.78
N SER A 43 9.91 -5.62 -0.58
CA SER A 43 9.58 -4.28 -0.07
C SER A 43 10.16 -4.02 1.32
N ALA A 44 10.10 -5.02 2.21
CA ALA A 44 10.65 -4.93 3.55
C ALA A 44 12.19 -4.81 3.52
N SER A 45 12.85 -5.60 2.66
CA SER A 45 14.29 -5.46 2.43
C SER A 45 14.67 -4.08 1.89
N LEU A 46 13.96 -3.57 0.89
CA LEU A 46 14.19 -2.21 0.36
C LEU A 46 13.98 -1.13 1.44
N ARG A 47 12.95 -1.24 2.27
CA ARG A 47 12.72 -0.31 3.38
C ARG A 47 13.88 -0.35 4.37
N SER A 48 14.33 -1.55 4.76
CA SER A 48 15.49 -1.73 5.65
C SER A 48 16.74 -1.06 5.07
N LYS A 49 17.07 -1.35 3.80
CA LYS A 49 18.19 -0.72 3.09
C LYS A 49 18.08 0.80 3.07
N SER A 50 16.91 1.35 2.73
CA SER A 50 16.73 2.80 2.67
C SER A 50 16.86 3.48 4.02
N LEU A 51 16.39 2.86 5.12
CA LEU A 51 16.57 3.38 6.46
C LEU A 51 18.04 3.34 6.87
N GLN A 52 18.72 2.21 6.65
CA GLN A 52 20.15 2.08 6.95
C GLN A 52 21.00 3.09 6.18
N THR A 53 20.69 3.36 4.91
CA THR A 53 21.41 4.34 4.10
C THR A 53 21.09 5.76 4.54
N LEU A 54 19.81 6.15 4.53
CA LEU A 54 19.38 7.53 4.70
C LEU A 54 19.41 8.04 6.15
N GLN A 55 19.46 7.15 7.15
CA GLN A 55 19.56 7.51 8.57
C GLN A 55 20.97 7.36 9.14
N ASN A 56 21.93 6.86 8.35
CA ASN A 56 23.30 6.72 8.80
C ASN A 56 23.96 8.11 8.91
N PRO A 57 24.47 8.52 10.08
CA PRO A 57 25.10 9.82 10.25
C PRO A 57 26.39 9.99 9.44
N LYS A 58 26.99 8.87 8.99
CA LYS A 58 28.15 8.85 8.10
C LYS A 58 27.78 8.92 6.62
N PHE A 59 26.48 8.92 6.29
CA PHE A 59 26.00 9.04 4.94
C PHE A 59 26.41 10.41 4.36
N ARG A 60 27.03 10.38 3.19
CA ARG A 60 27.44 11.57 2.43
C ARG A 60 26.81 11.46 1.04
N PRO A 61 25.77 12.25 0.73
CA PRO A 61 25.05 12.15 -0.53
C PRO A 61 25.97 12.23 -1.76
N GLU A 62 26.91 13.19 -1.75
CA GLU A 62 27.85 13.47 -2.84
C GLU A 62 28.74 12.28 -3.22
N SER A 63 29.14 11.47 -2.24
CA SER A 63 29.98 10.27 -2.48
C SER A 63 29.19 8.97 -2.56
N GLN A 64 27.88 9.03 -2.37
CA GLN A 64 26.99 7.86 -2.36
C GLN A 64 25.82 7.99 -3.34
N ALA A 65 25.94 8.84 -4.35
CA ALA A 65 24.96 9.00 -5.42
C ALA A 65 24.61 7.65 -6.08
N ASP A 66 25.59 6.77 -6.28
CA ASP A 66 25.34 5.42 -6.84
C ASP A 66 24.43 4.57 -5.94
N VAL A 67 24.58 4.67 -4.61
CA VAL A 67 23.74 3.95 -3.65
C VAL A 67 22.32 4.49 -3.68
N LEU A 68 22.16 5.80 -3.76
CA LEU A 68 20.87 6.47 -3.88
C LEU A 68 20.17 6.11 -5.20
N ARG A 69 20.89 6.13 -6.33
CA ARG A 69 20.34 5.70 -7.62
C ARG A 69 19.87 4.25 -7.55
N LYS A 70 20.67 3.34 -6.99
CA LYS A 70 20.26 1.94 -6.77
C LYS A 70 18.99 1.81 -5.92
N LEU A 71 18.85 2.59 -4.85
CA LEU A 71 17.62 2.60 -4.04
C LEU A 71 16.41 3.08 -4.84
N ALA A 72 16.56 4.15 -5.63
CA ALA A 72 15.48 4.66 -6.47
C ALA A 72 15.09 3.65 -7.56
N THR A 73 16.06 3.01 -8.22
CA THR A 73 15.83 1.96 -9.22
C THR A 73 15.12 0.76 -8.61
N GLU A 74 15.59 0.23 -7.46
CA GLU A 74 14.95 -0.90 -6.79
C GLU A 74 13.51 -0.58 -6.34
N ALA A 75 13.26 0.67 -5.92
CA ALA A 75 11.91 1.15 -5.59
C ALA A 75 11.00 1.20 -6.82
N GLN A 76 11.52 1.67 -7.96
CA GLN A 76 10.79 1.72 -9.23
C GLN A 76 10.47 0.31 -9.75
N GLU A 77 11.45 -0.58 -9.79
CA GLU A 77 11.24 -1.97 -10.23
C GLU A 77 10.19 -2.68 -9.38
N LEU A 78 10.15 -2.42 -8.07
CA LEU A 78 9.14 -2.97 -7.19
C LEU A 78 7.76 -2.37 -7.42
N ASP A 79 7.66 -1.06 -7.66
CA ASP A 79 6.39 -0.43 -7.99
C ASP A 79 5.81 -0.99 -9.29
N GLU A 80 6.64 -1.11 -10.34
CA GLU A 80 6.28 -1.72 -11.62
C GLU A 80 5.83 -3.18 -11.43
N ALA A 81 6.54 -3.97 -10.62
CA ALA A 81 6.16 -5.35 -10.33
C ALA A 81 4.80 -5.44 -9.60
N PHE A 82 4.53 -4.55 -8.65
CA PHE A 82 3.23 -4.46 -7.99
C PHE A 82 2.14 -3.99 -8.95
N GLU A 83 2.42 -3.06 -9.85
CA GLU A 83 1.48 -2.62 -10.88
C GLU A 83 1.11 -3.77 -11.82
N VAL A 84 2.10 -4.52 -12.31
CA VAL A 84 1.89 -5.73 -13.13
C VAL A 84 1.01 -6.73 -12.38
N TRP A 85 1.35 -7.03 -11.12
CA TRP A 85 0.54 -7.92 -10.27
C TRP A 85 -0.91 -7.44 -10.15
N SER A 86 -1.12 -6.14 -9.93
CA SER A 86 -2.46 -5.58 -9.75
C SER A 86 -3.32 -5.73 -11.01
N LYS A 87 -2.71 -5.61 -12.20
CA LYS A 87 -3.35 -5.80 -13.51
C LYS A 87 -3.63 -7.27 -13.81
N SER A 88 -2.77 -8.18 -13.36
CA SER A 88 -2.93 -9.63 -13.54
C SER A 88 -3.80 -10.30 -12.45
N SER A 89 -4.24 -9.55 -11.45
CA SER A 89 -5.09 -10.08 -10.38
C SER A 89 -6.44 -10.57 -10.94
N ARG A 90 -6.99 -11.64 -10.33
CA ARG A 90 -8.25 -12.23 -10.76
C ARG A 90 -9.40 -11.23 -10.59
N ASP A 91 -10.42 -11.31 -11.45
CA ASP A 91 -11.54 -10.35 -11.41
C ASP A 91 -12.30 -10.35 -10.07
N ASP A 92 -12.39 -11.50 -9.39
CA ASP A 92 -13.04 -11.64 -8.09
C ASP A 92 -12.26 -10.96 -6.95
N TRP A 93 -11.01 -10.58 -7.21
CA TRP A 93 -10.15 -9.87 -6.26
C TRP A 93 -10.29 -8.36 -6.41
N LYS A 94 -10.80 -7.87 -7.54
CA LYS A 94 -10.97 -6.43 -7.77
C LYS A 94 -11.95 -5.85 -6.76
N PHE A 95 -11.73 -4.60 -6.41
CA PHE A 95 -12.63 -3.84 -5.56
C PHE A 95 -13.52 -2.95 -6.40
N PHE A 96 -14.69 -2.62 -5.86
CA PHE A 96 -15.61 -1.67 -6.47
C PHE A 96 -15.75 -0.46 -5.57
N VAL A 97 -16.13 0.66 -6.17
CA VAL A 97 -16.31 1.92 -5.46
C VAL A 97 -17.80 2.14 -5.30
N ILE A 98 -18.21 2.34 -4.05
CA ILE A 98 -19.57 2.74 -3.71
C ILE A 98 -19.54 4.23 -3.40
N LEU A 99 -20.27 5.00 -4.21
CA LEU A 99 -20.50 6.42 -3.95
C LEU A 99 -21.53 6.54 -2.82
N SER A 100 -21.23 7.35 -1.82
CA SER A 100 -22.18 7.73 -0.78
C SER A 100 -23.08 8.83 -1.35
N GLU A 101 -24.39 8.56 -1.46
CA GLU A 101 -25.36 9.57 -1.91
C GLU A 101 -25.58 10.68 -0.88
N ARG A 102 -25.17 10.44 0.37
CA ARG A 102 -25.23 11.42 1.44
C ARG A 102 -23.81 11.89 1.73
N GLN A 103 -23.58 13.20 1.68
CA GLN A 103 -22.49 13.84 2.41
C GLN A 103 -22.73 13.50 3.88
N SER A 104 -22.17 12.38 4.33
CA SER A 104 -22.28 11.99 5.71
C SER A 104 -21.32 12.87 6.50
N ASP A 105 -21.73 13.35 7.67
CA ASP A 105 -20.83 14.02 8.64
C ASP A 105 -19.69 13.09 9.14
N VAL A 106 -19.63 11.85 8.63
CA VAL A 106 -18.57 10.89 8.93
C VAL A 106 -17.34 11.24 8.09
N ILE A 107 -16.18 11.14 8.74
CA ILE A 107 -14.82 11.51 8.31
C ILE A 107 -14.37 10.92 6.95
N PHE A 108 -15.16 10.06 6.32
CA PHE A 108 -14.82 9.42 5.06
C PHE A 108 -15.43 10.22 3.90
N GLU A 109 -14.60 10.56 2.92
CA GLU A 109 -15.03 11.19 1.66
C GLU A 109 -16.19 10.46 0.97
N ASP A 110 -16.75 11.08 -0.06
CA ASP A 110 -17.95 10.68 -0.82
C ASP A 110 -17.96 9.25 -1.39
N HIS A 111 -16.91 8.43 -1.20
CA HIS A 111 -16.91 7.04 -1.62
C HIS A 111 -16.08 6.11 -0.75
N THR A 112 -16.46 4.83 -0.78
CA THR A 112 -15.81 3.76 -0.03
C THR A 112 -15.44 2.59 -0.95
N HIS A 113 -14.36 1.89 -0.59
CA HIS A 113 -13.93 0.70 -1.31
C HIS A 113 -14.66 -0.52 -0.76
N ASN A 114 -15.25 -1.33 -1.63
CA ASN A 114 -15.90 -2.58 -1.26
C ASN A 114 -15.23 -3.76 -1.97
N TYR A 115 -15.13 -4.88 -1.27
CA TYR A 115 -14.38 -6.06 -1.64
C TYR A 115 -15.24 -7.31 -1.48
N SER A 116 -14.96 -8.34 -2.27
CA SER A 116 -15.68 -9.61 -2.15
C SER A 116 -15.48 -10.27 -0.79
N THR A 117 -14.30 -10.10 -0.16
CA THR A 117 -13.96 -10.67 1.15
C THR A 117 -12.99 -9.78 1.93
N HIS A 118 -12.91 -9.95 3.26
CA HIS A 118 -11.87 -9.35 4.11
C HIS A 118 -10.45 -9.70 3.67
N SER A 119 -10.24 -10.92 3.17
CA SER A 119 -8.95 -11.36 2.64
C SER A 119 -8.53 -10.52 1.44
N HIS A 120 -9.44 -10.26 0.48
CA HIS A 120 -9.16 -9.40 -0.68
C HIS A 120 -8.88 -7.96 -0.26
N ALA A 121 -9.69 -7.40 0.65
CA ALA A 121 -9.45 -6.06 1.21
C ALA A 121 -8.05 -5.94 1.82
N THR A 122 -7.66 -6.95 2.61
CA THR A 122 -6.36 -6.99 3.26
C THR A 122 -5.21 -7.03 2.26
N ILE A 123 -5.32 -7.80 1.18
CA ILE A 123 -4.30 -7.88 0.12
C ILE A 123 -4.14 -6.53 -0.59
N TRP A 124 -5.25 -5.88 -0.97
CA TRP A 124 -5.20 -4.55 -1.59
C TRP A 124 -4.64 -3.48 -0.66
N ASN A 125 -4.94 -3.56 0.64
CA ASN A 125 -4.35 -2.63 1.61
C ASN A 125 -2.83 -2.78 1.69
N ARG A 126 -2.33 -4.02 1.66
CA ARG A 126 -0.88 -4.29 1.65
C ARG A 126 -0.23 -3.77 0.38
N TYR A 127 -0.86 -3.96 -0.78
CA TYR A 127 -0.45 -3.37 -2.05
C TYR A 127 -0.29 -1.85 -1.93
N ARG A 128 -1.33 -1.14 -1.46
CA ARG A 128 -1.29 0.32 -1.31
C ARG A 128 -0.21 0.77 -0.32
N ALA A 129 -0.08 0.08 0.80
CA ALA A 129 0.95 0.37 1.80
C ALA A 129 2.37 0.16 1.26
N ALA A 130 2.59 -0.84 0.40
CA ALA A 130 3.87 -1.06 -0.26
C ALA A 130 4.20 0.09 -1.24
N ARG A 131 3.24 0.51 -2.06
CA ARG A 131 3.44 1.64 -2.98
C ARG A 131 3.71 2.97 -2.25
N LEU A 132 2.99 3.20 -1.15
CA LEU A 132 3.24 4.34 -0.25
C LEU A 132 4.69 4.34 0.27
N ASN A 133 5.21 3.15 0.60
CA ASN A 133 6.59 2.98 1.04
C ASN A 133 7.59 3.37 -0.07
N PHE A 134 7.40 2.89 -1.30
CA PHE A 134 8.31 3.18 -2.41
C PHE A 134 8.32 4.66 -2.77
N ASN A 135 7.14 5.28 -2.90
CA ASN A 135 7.03 6.71 -3.15
C ASN A 135 7.72 7.52 -2.04
N SER A 136 7.57 7.10 -0.77
CA SER A 136 8.26 7.74 0.35
C SER A 136 9.78 7.58 0.29
N ILE A 137 10.29 6.44 -0.18
CA ILE A 137 11.73 6.23 -0.42
C ILE A 137 12.21 7.16 -1.53
N CYS A 138 11.52 7.20 -2.67
CA CYS A 138 11.85 8.08 -3.79
C CYS A 138 11.90 9.56 -3.38
N LEU A 139 10.89 10.03 -2.65
CA LEU A 139 10.85 11.40 -2.11
C LEU A 139 12.03 11.75 -1.21
N ARG A 140 12.56 10.79 -0.47
CA ARG A 140 13.74 11.00 0.37
C ARG A 140 15.04 10.92 -0.41
N VAL A 141 15.06 10.15 -1.49
CA VAL A 141 16.25 9.97 -2.33
C VAL A 141 16.45 11.14 -3.29
N ILE A 142 15.39 11.65 -3.91
CA ILE A 142 15.43 12.67 -4.96
C ILE A 142 16.22 13.94 -4.54
N PRO A 143 15.94 14.58 -3.39
CA PRO A 143 16.69 15.77 -2.98
C PRO A 143 18.18 15.51 -2.74
N ASN A 144 18.56 14.28 -2.42
CA ASN A 144 19.94 13.89 -2.18
C ASN A 144 20.70 13.55 -3.47
N LEU A 145 20.00 13.34 -4.59
CA LEU A 145 20.60 13.14 -5.92
C LEU A 145 20.86 14.46 -6.64
N SER A 146 20.11 15.50 -6.31
CA SER A 146 20.22 16.83 -6.92
C SER A 146 21.11 17.73 -6.08
N SER A 147 22.43 17.52 -6.17
CA SER A 147 23.41 18.42 -5.56
C SER A 147 23.55 19.76 -6.29
N ASP A 148 23.00 19.90 -7.50
CA ASP A 148 23.11 21.10 -8.33
C ASP A 148 21.89 22.02 -8.18
N LEU A 149 22.15 23.31 -7.89
CA LEU A 149 21.14 24.37 -7.77
C LEU A 149 20.29 24.55 -9.04
N SER A 150 20.82 24.18 -10.21
CA SER A 150 20.08 24.21 -11.49
C SER A 150 18.94 23.20 -11.54
N CYS A 151 18.90 22.25 -10.61
CA CYS A 151 17.89 21.21 -10.53
C CYS A 151 16.88 21.48 -9.39
N GLN A 152 16.98 22.61 -8.69
CA GLN A 152 16.15 22.86 -7.50
C GLN A 152 14.65 22.93 -7.83
N ASP A 153 14.28 23.66 -8.89
CA ASP A 153 12.88 23.74 -9.33
C ASP A 153 12.32 22.34 -9.64
N TRP A 154 13.13 21.47 -10.24
CA TRP A 154 12.75 20.08 -10.52
C TRP A 154 12.58 19.25 -9.24
N VAL A 155 13.48 19.42 -8.26
CA VAL A 155 13.35 18.74 -6.95
C VAL A 155 12.07 19.17 -6.25
N ASP A 156 11.76 20.46 -6.29
CA ASP A 156 10.58 21.04 -5.65
C ASP A 156 9.30 20.51 -6.31
N ASP A 157 9.23 20.52 -7.65
CA ASP A 157 8.13 19.92 -8.42
C ASP A 157 7.94 18.43 -8.06
N CYS A 158 9.02 17.64 -8.11
CA CYS A 158 8.96 16.21 -7.78
C CYS A 158 8.56 15.96 -6.33
N SER A 159 8.96 16.84 -5.41
CA SER A 159 8.59 16.75 -4.01
C SER A 159 7.10 17.06 -3.80
N GLN A 160 6.59 18.07 -4.50
CA GLN A 160 5.18 18.44 -4.45
C GLN A 160 4.29 17.35 -5.06
N ASP A 161 4.63 16.88 -6.27
CA ASP A 161 3.91 15.79 -6.94
C ASP A 161 3.93 14.53 -6.08
N GLY A 162 5.09 14.20 -5.51
CA GLY A 162 5.22 13.03 -4.66
C GLY A 162 4.42 13.12 -3.38
N GLN A 163 4.36 14.29 -2.76
CA GLN A 163 3.52 14.50 -1.59
C GLN A 163 2.03 14.33 -1.93
N ALA A 164 1.58 14.90 -3.05
CA ALA A 164 0.20 14.74 -3.52
C ALA A 164 -0.15 13.26 -3.80
N ILE A 165 0.79 12.49 -4.35
CA ILE A 165 0.64 11.05 -4.54
C ILE A 165 0.53 10.31 -3.20
N LEU A 166 1.40 10.61 -2.24
CA LEU A 166 1.34 10.01 -0.91
C LEU A 166 0.01 10.30 -0.20
N ASP A 167 -0.47 11.54 -0.28
CA ASP A 167 -1.72 11.96 0.34
C ASP A 167 -2.91 11.22 -0.29
N SER A 168 -2.94 11.14 -1.63
CA SER A 168 -3.95 10.37 -2.37
C SER A 168 -3.94 8.88 -1.97
N GLN A 169 -2.76 8.27 -1.87
CA GLN A 169 -2.62 6.87 -1.44
C GLN A 169 -3.04 6.65 0.01
N ALA A 170 -2.73 7.58 0.91
CA ALA A 170 -3.15 7.53 2.29
C ALA A 170 -4.68 7.64 2.42
N THR A 171 -5.30 8.55 1.67
CA THR A 171 -6.75 8.68 1.56
C THR A 171 -7.39 7.38 1.06
N ASP A 172 -6.82 6.77 0.02
CA ASP A 172 -7.29 5.48 -0.51
C ASP A 172 -7.21 4.31 0.49
N ILE A 173 -6.21 4.33 1.37
CA ILE A 173 -6.12 3.40 2.51
C ILE A 173 -7.26 3.70 3.50
N CYS A 174 -7.52 4.96 3.84
CA CYS A 174 -8.63 5.33 4.74
C CYS A 174 -9.99 4.90 4.20
N ARG A 175 -10.21 4.95 2.89
CA ARG A 175 -11.47 4.51 2.24
C ARG A 175 -11.77 3.02 2.42
N ILE A 176 -10.79 2.20 2.85
CA ILE A 176 -11.00 0.79 3.17
C ILE A 176 -11.65 0.57 4.55
N VAL A 177 -11.53 1.55 5.45
CA VAL A 177 -11.95 1.41 6.85
C VAL A 177 -13.45 1.11 6.93
N GLY A 178 -14.27 1.79 6.12
CA GLY A 178 -15.72 1.56 6.10
C GLY A 178 -16.11 0.12 5.76
N PHE A 179 -15.31 -0.57 4.95
CA PHE A 179 -15.51 -1.99 4.63
C PHE A 179 -15.24 -2.88 5.84
N PHE A 180 -14.15 -2.66 6.58
CA PHE A 180 -13.80 -3.50 7.73
C PHE A 180 -14.77 -3.37 8.91
N TYR A 181 -15.42 -2.21 9.06
CA TYR A 181 -16.37 -1.96 10.13
C TYR A 181 -17.82 -2.23 9.73
N ASP A 182 -18.07 -2.85 8.57
CA ASP A 182 -19.42 -3.16 8.07
C ASP A 182 -20.36 -1.93 8.07
N LEU A 183 -19.82 -0.70 8.01
CA LEU A 183 -20.60 0.55 8.09
C LEU A 183 -21.63 0.66 6.96
N GLN A 184 -21.43 -0.10 5.88
CA GLN A 184 -22.34 -0.18 4.75
C GLN A 184 -23.55 -1.11 4.97
N ARG A 185 -23.49 -2.05 5.91
CA ARG A 185 -24.62 -2.97 6.17
C ARG A 185 -25.69 -2.32 7.03
N THR A 186 -25.31 -1.40 7.90
CA THR A 186 -26.23 -0.72 8.81
C THR A 186 -27.15 0.29 8.13
N SER A 187 -26.81 0.78 6.93
CA SER A 187 -27.67 1.74 6.20
C SER A 187 -28.87 1.10 5.49
N ASN A 188 -28.79 -0.20 5.16
CA ASN A 188 -29.79 -0.87 4.33
C ASN A 188 -31.03 -1.38 5.10
N GLY A 189 -31.08 -1.17 6.42
CA GLY A 189 -32.24 -1.53 7.25
C GLY A 189 -33.48 -0.65 7.06
N LEU A 190 -33.38 0.44 6.27
CA LEU A 190 -34.45 1.41 6.05
C LEU A 190 -34.75 1.54 4.55
N GLY A 191 -35.29 0.48 3.93
CA GLY A 191 -36.03 0.60 2.67
C GLY A 191 -35.22 0.68 1.36
N GLY A 192 -34.76 -0.48 0.88
CA GLY A 192 -35.14 -0.94 -0.47
C GLY A 192 -34.28 -0.59 -1.68
N GLU A 193 -33.28 0.29 -1.61
CA GLU A 193 -32.43 0.57 -2.78
C GLU A 193 -31.04 -0.03 -2.60
N THR A 194 -30.71 -1.02 -3.43
CA THR A 194 -29.34 -1.56 -3.53
C THR A 194 -28.43 -0.45 -4.06
N PRO A 195 -27.39 -0.04 -3.32
CA PRO A 195 -26.46 0.99 -3.78
C PRO A 195 -25.85 0.60 -5.12
N ARG A 196 -25.86 1.52 -6.09
CA ARG A 196 -25.23 1.33 -7.40
C ARG A 196 -23.71 1.36 -7.24
N GLY A 197 -23.11 0.19 -7.05
CA GLY A 197 -21.65 0.04 -7.13
C GLY A 197 -21.17 0.24 -8.56
N ILE A 198 -20.18 1.10 -8.76
CA ILE A 198 -19.47 1.18 -10.04
C ILE A 198 -18.25 0.27 -9.91
N SER A 199 -18.18 -0.74 -10.77
CA SER A 199 -16.96 -1.53 -10.92
C SER A 199 -15.93 -0.66 -11.61
N LEU A 200 -15.01 -0.12 -10.82
CA LEU A 200 -13.86 0.60 -11.35
C LEU A 200 -12.69 -0.38 -11.39
N LEU A 201 -11.97 -0.39 -12.51
CA LEU A 201 -10.60 -0.87 -12.47
C LEU A 201 -9.86 -0.03 -11.42
N PRO A 202 -8.94 -0.63 -10.63
CA PRO A 202 -8.07 0.16 -9.78
C PRO A 202 -7.50 1.28 -10.64
N PRO A 203 -7.67 2.55 -10.28
CA PRO A 203 -7.03 3.63 -11.03
C PRO A 203 -5.55 3.28 -11.11
N SER A 204 -4.94 3.44 -12.28
CA SER A 204 -3.49 3.38 -12.39
C SER A 204 -2.96 4.45 -11.44
N MET A 205 -2.51 4.02 -10.25
CA MET A 205 -2.07 4.98 -9.25
C MET A 205 -0.72 5.52 -9.73
N PRO A 206 -0.56 6.86 -9.76
CA PRO A 206 0.67 7.47 -10.21
C PRO A 206 1.84 7.01 -9.33
N PHE A 207 2.98 6.79 -9.98
CA PHE A 207 4.26 6.50 -9.32
C PHE A 207 5.26 7.58 -9.69
N LEU A 208 6.00 8.06 -8.69
CA LEU A 208 6.96 9.15 -8.89
C LEU A 208 8.06 8.79 -9.90
N GLY A 209 8.55 7.55 -9.87
CA GLY A 209 9.62 7.13 -10.80
C GLY A 209 9.15 6.93 -12.24
N ALA A 210 7.85 6.67 -12.47
CA ALA A 210 7.30 6.48 -13.80
C ALA A 210 7.09 7.81 -14.55
N GLN A 211 6.89 8.92 -13.82
CA GLN A 211 6.59 10.20 -14.47
C GLN A 211 7.78 10.83 -15.18
N ARG A 212 9.04 10.50 -14.83
CA ARG A 212 10.21 11.03 -15.53
C ARG A 212 11.37 10.02 -15.47
N SER A 213 11.51 9.23 -16.53
CA SER A 213 12.66 8.35 -16.86
C SER A 213 14.04 9.06 -16.92
N PHE A 214 14.09 10.34 -16.53
CA PHE A 214 15.25 11.23 -16.62
C PHE A 214 16.29 10.97 -15.53
N ILE A 215 15.91 10.48 -14.35
CA ILE A 215 16.82 10.29 -13.19
C ILE A 215 17.91 9.23 -13.47
N LEU A 216 17.67 8.27 -14.37
CA LEU A 216 18.54 7.12 -14.57
C LEU A 216 19.36 7.14 -15.87
N SER A 217 19.11 8.08 -16.79
CA SER A 217 19.82 8.14 -18.08
C SER A 217 20.89 9.22 -18.19
N THR A 218 20.96 10.17 -17.25
CA THR A 218 21.98 11.23 -17.29
C THR A 218 23.26 10.79 -16.59
N GLU A 219 24.12 10.12 -17.35
CA GLU A 219 25.55 10.01 -17.05
C GLU A 219 26.18 11.40 -17.23
N VAL A 220 25.99 12.29 -16.25
CA VAL A 220 26.67 13.59 -16.23
C VAL A 220 28.11 13.33 -15.82
N GLN A 221 29.04 13.45 -16.77
CA GLN A 221 30.47 13.45 -16.46
C GLN A 221 30.76 14.63 -15.51
N PRO A 222 31.46 14.41 -14.38
CA PRO A 222 31.75 15.48 -13.44
C PRO A 222 32.73 16.49 -14.06
N THR A 223 32.25 17.69 -14.37
CA THR A 223 33.10 18.82 -14.74
C THR A 223 33.81 19.31 -13.47
N ILE A 224 35.12 19.05 -13.39
CA ILE A 224 35.97 19.47 -12.28
C ILE A 224 36.10 20.99 -12.30
N GLY A 225 35.61 21.66 -11.25
CA GLY A 225 36.07 23.00 -10.89
C GLY A 225 34.97 23.99 -10.51
N THR A 226 34.44 23.90 -9.30
CA THR A 226 33.94 25.07 -8.56
C THR A 226 33.81 24.69 -7.09
N ALA A 227 34.25 25.60 -6.20
CA ALA A 227 34.22 25.38 -4.76
C ALA A 227 32.79 25.50 -4.21
N PRO A 228 32.36 24.62 -3.26
CA PRO A 228 31.00 24.62 -2.76
C PRO A 228 30.75 25.79 -1.79
N LEU A 229 29.62 26.46 -1.97
CA LEU A 229 29.10 27.45 -1.01
C LEU A 229 28.57 26.77 0.26
N PRO A 230 28.59 27.45 1.42
CA PRO A 230 28.15 26.85 2.67
C PRO A 230 26.63 26.59 2.66
N PHE A 231 26.28 25.30 2.76
CA PHE A 231 24.91 24.80 2.78
C PHE A 231 24.35 24.85 4.21
N ASP A 232 23.21 25.53 4.41
CA ASP A 232 22.55 25.64 5.71
C ASP A 232 21.70 24.39 6.00
N HIS A 233 22.37 23.38 6.56
CA HIS A 233 21.75 22.11 6.94
C HIS A 233 20.54 22.25 7.87
N ALA A 234 20.47 23.32 8.69
CA ALA A 234 19.47 23.43 9.75
C ALA A 234 18.05 23.64 9.19
N LYS A 235 17.91 24.41 8.11
CA LYS A 235 16.61 24.68 7.46
C LYS A 235 16.03 23.46 6.76
N VAL A 236 16.87 22.67 6.09
CA VAL A 236 16.44 21.45 5.38
C VAL A 236 16.01 20.36 6.37
N THR A 237 16.72 20.17 7.48
CA THR A 237 16.30 19.23 8.52
C THR A 237 14.98 19.60 9.19
N SER A 238 14.65 20.90 9.34
CA SER A 238 13.41 21.36 9.97
C SER A 238 12.17 21.05 9.13
N LEU A 239 12.24 21.27 7.81
CA LEU A 239 11.17 20.96 6.86
C LEU A 239 10.93 19.45 6.75
N ILE A 240 12.00 18.65 6.72
CA ILE A 240 11.90 17.19 6.70
C ILE A 240 11.26 16.67 8.00
N PHE A 241 11.60 17.22 9.17
CA PHE A 241 11.03 16.78 10.45
C PHE A 241 9.53 17.10 10.62
N GLN A 242 9.06 18.26 10.14
CA GLN A 242 7.65 18.63 10.22
C GLN A 242 6.77 17.74 9.33
N SER A 243 7.21 17.45 8.10
CA SER A 243 6.51 16.52 7.20
C SER A 243 6.56 15.07 7.70
N PHE A 244 7.66 14.67 8.36
CA PHE A 244 7.78 13.35 8.99
C PHE A 244 6.81 13.16 10.15
N SER A 245 6.60 14.17 11.00
CA SER A 245 5.79 14.02 12.21
C SER A 245 4.31 13.75 11.88
N VAL A 246 3.75 14.38 10.85
CA VAL A 246 2.33 14.19 10.50
C VAL A 246 2.10 12.87 9.77
N ALA A 247 2.94 12.53 8.79
CA ALA A 247 2.80 11.27 8.05
C ALA A 247 3.12 10.05 8.91
N THR A 248 4.17 10.07 9.73
CA THR A 248 4.46 8.94 10.64
C THR A 248 3.50 8.85 11.82
N PHE A 249 2.95 9.97 12.31
CA PHE A 249 1.90 9.94 13.33
C PHE A 249 0.60 9.37 12.74
N SER A 250 0.14 9.85 11.59
CA SER A 250 -1.06 9.31 10.92
C SER A 250 -0.90 7.84 10.54
N ILE A 251 0.25 7.44 10.00
CA ILE A 251 0.54 6.04 9.66
C ILE A 251 0.68 5.19 10.94
N ARG A 252 1.30 5.66 12.02
CA ARG A 252 1.37 4.93 13.30
C ARG A 252 0.01 4.84 14.00
N LEU A 253 -0.81 5.89 13.96
CA LEU A 253 -2.16 5.90 14.54
C LEU A 253 -3.10 4.98 13.75
N MET A 254 -2.97 4.97 12.41
CA MET A 254 -3.74 4.10 11.52
C MET A 254 -3.27 2.64 11.57
N ILE A 255 -1.96 2.38 11.67
CA ILE A 255 -1.43 1.03 11.88
C ILE A 255 -1.79 0.54 13.28
N SER A 256 -1.78 1.39 14.32
CA SER A 256 -2.19 1.00 15.67
C SER A 256 -3.69 0.68 15.73
N SER A 257 -4.55 1.50 15.10
CA SER A 257 -6.00 1.27 15.06
C SER A 257 -6.38 0.07 14.17
N SER A 258 -5.73 -0.09 13.01
CA SER A 258 -5.90 -1.28 12.17
C SER A 258 -5.25 -2.51 12.80
N ALA A 259 -4.16 -2.38 13.57
CA ALA A 259 -3.55 -3.50 14.29
C ALA A 259 -4.40 -3.93 15.48
N ALA A 260 -5.08 -3.03 16.19
CA ALA A 260 -6.00 -3.42 17.26
C ALA A 260 -7.18 -4.26 16.71
N VAL A 261 -7.73 -3.90 15.55
CA VAL A 261 -8.80 -4.66 14.90
C VAL A 261 -8.29 -5.95 14.24
N ILE A 262 -7.16 -5.88 13.52
CA ILE A 262 -6.60 -7.04 12.81
C ILE A 262 -5.93 -8.05 13.76
N LEU A 263 -5.35 -7.61 14.89
CA LEU A 263 -4.78 -8.51 15.90
C LEU A 263 -5.86 -9.05 16.85
N GLY A 264 -6.97 -8.32 17.06
CA GLY A 264 -8.12 -8.79 17.83
C GLY A 264 -8.86 -9.95 17.16
N GLU A 265 -9.02 -9.91 15.83
CA GLU A 265 -9.75 -10.96 15.09
C GLU A 265 -8.92 -12.19 14.72
N TRP A 266 -7.59 -12.14 14.85
CA TRP A 266 -6.71 -13.28 14.50
C TRP A 266 -6.28 -14.12 15.71
N GLY A 267 -6.54 -13.66 16.94
CA GLY A 267 -6.17 -14.37 18.18
C GLY A 267 -7.12 -15.49 18.58
N ASP A 268 -8.37 -15.49 18.11
CA ASP A 268 -9.36 -16.51 18.43
C ASP A 268 -9.77 -17.21 17.14
N GLY A 269 -9.20 -18.40 16.89
CA GLY A 269 -9.40 -19.20 15.68
C GLY A 269 -10.82 -19.76 15.50
N ARG A 270 -11.86 -19.01 15.88
CA ARG A 270 -13.26 -19.30 15.59
C ARG A 270 -13.74 -18.46 14.41
N PHE A 271 -13.24 -18.81 13.23
CA PHE A 271 -14.00 -18.55 12.02
C PHE A 271 -15.19 -19.50 12.02
N ASP A 272 -16.30 -19.02 12.58
CA ASP A 272 -17.58 -19.69 12.52
C ASP A 272 -17.99 -19.73 11.04
N ARG A 273 -17.74 -20.87 10.41
CA ARG A 273 -18.11 -21.18 9.03
C ARG A 273 -19.63 -21.24 8.98
N ARG A 274 -20.31 -20.09 8.99
CA ARG A 274 -21.74 -20.02 8.71
C ARG A 274 -21.92 -20.37 7.25
N GLU A 275 -22.28 -21.64 7.02
CA GLU A 275 -22.81 -22.05 5.74
C GLU A 275 -24.02 -21.17 5.39
N PRO A 276 -24.17 -20.76 4.12
CA PRO A 276 -25.35 -20.05 3.68
C PRO A 276 -26.57 -20.94 3.93
N SER A 277 -27.46 -20.49 4.82
CA SER A 277 -28.74 -21.13 5.09
C SER A 277 -29.51 -21.23 3.77
N ASN A 278 -29.59 -22.44 3.24
CA ASN A 278 -30.33 -22.79 2.05
C ASN A 278 -31.85 -22.60 2.35
N PRO A 279 -32.57 -21.69 1.67
CA PRO A 279 -34.00 -21.52 1.88
C PRO A 279 -34.74 -22.64 1.14
N THR A 280 -34.72 -23.85 1.69
CA THR A 280 -35.60 -24.92 1.22
C THR A 280 -36.99 -24.67 1.79
N GLY A 281 -37.78 -23.92 1.03
CA GLY A 281 -39.23 -23.96 1.13
C GLY A 281 -39.70 -25.39 0.95
N ARG A 282 -40.09 -26.04 2.06
CA ARG A 282 -40.86 -27.27 2.04
C ARG A 282 -42.24 -26.97 1.44
N ALA A 283 -42.40 -27.26 0.15
CA ALA A 283 -43.72 -27.47 -0.43
C ALA A 283 -44.31 -28.76 0.17
N ASN A 284 -45.46 -28.64 0.82
CA ASN A 284 -46.27 -29.76 1.27
C ASN A 284 -46.78 -30.53 0.03
N LEU A 285 -46.33 -31.77 -0.14
CA LEU A 285 -46.96 -32.74 -1.04
C LEU A 285 -47.97 -33.57 -0.24
N PRO A 286 -49.19 -33.80 -0.76
CA PRO A 286 -50.21 -34.60 -0.08
C PRO A 286 -49.84 -36.09 -0.10
N ALA A 287 -50.12 -36.76 1.01
CA ALA A 287 -49.90 -38.18 1.20
C ALA A 287 -50.74 -39.02 0.22
N TYR A 288 -50.06 -39.83 -0.59
CA TYR A 288 -50.69 -40.87 -1.40
C TYR A 288 -50.99 -42.07 -0.49
N ARG A 289 -52.26 -42.31 -0.19
CA ARG A 289 -52.75 -43.52 0.50
C ARG A 289 -53.03 -44.56 -0.57
N GLY A 290 -52.13 -45.53 -0.71
CA GLY A 290 -52.35 -46.72 -1.53
C GLY A 290 -52.85 -47.85 -0.64
N ASP A 291 -54.16 -48.11 -0.73
CA ASP A 291 -54.77 -49.33 -0.22
C ASP A 291 -54.46 -50.47 -1.21
N TYR A 292 -53.91 -51.57 -0.70
CA TYR A 292 -53.81 -52.85 -1.42
C TYR A 292 -54.87 -53.79 -0.84
N GLU A 293 -55.88 -54.09 -1.63
CA GLU A 293 -56.63 -55.36 -1.63
C GLU A 293 -56.28 -56.13 -2.90
#